data_AF-A0A838R572-F1
#
_entry.id   AF-A0A838R572-F1
#
_cell.length_a   1.000
_cell.length_b   1.000
_cell.length_c   1.000
_cell.angle_alpha   90.00
_cell.angle_beta   90.00
_cell.angle_gamma   90.00
#
_symmetry.space_group_name_H-M   'P 1'
#
loop_
_entity.id
_entity.type
_entity.pdbx_description
1 polymer ?
#
loop_
_entity_poly.entity_id
_entity_poly.type
_entity_poly.pdbx_seq_one_letter_code
_entity_poly.pdbx_strand_id
1 'polypeptide(L)'
;MVISPAEHDRREFFERSISGGAAALALGILPAATAADVTAAVEGQKRIRVGVIGCGSVSGRYLPHLASCPYAEIVSTCDIIPERAVGRAREFKVPHHYPHISKMLAGAPFDLLVNLTDMQEHEHLNREAIAAGKH
;
A
#
# COMPACT_ATOMS: atom_id res chain seq x y z
N MET A 1 1.08 45.64 -12.78
CA MET A 1 1.20 44.80 -13.98
C MET A 1 1.12 43.35 -13.52
N VAL A 2 -0.07 42.75 -13.63
CA VAL A 2 -0.36 41.40 -13.12
C VAL A 2 0.12 40.41 -14.18
N ILE A 3 1.04 39.51 -13.80
CA ILE A 3 1.49 38.41 -14.66
C ILE A 3 0.52 37.25 -14.45
N SER A 4 -0.19 36.85 -15.51
CA SER A 4 -1.06 35.67 -15.54
C SER A 4 -0.21 34.39 -15.41
N PRO A 5 -0.62 33.39 -14.62
CA PRO A 5 -0.02 32.06 -14.69
C PRO A 5 -0.37 31.43 -16.05
N ALA A 6 0.63 30.89 -16.74
CA ALA A 6 0.42 30.14 -17.97
C ALA A 6 -0.36 28.85 -17.66
N GLU A 7 -1.53 28.69 -18.29
CA GLU A 7 -2.30 27.46 -18.30
C GLU A 7 -1.49 26.41 -19.09
N HIS A 8 -0.88 25.46 -18.39
CA HIS A 8 -0.21 24.34 -19.05
C HIS A 8 -1.27 23.25 -19.34
N ASP A 9 -1.60 23.05 -20.61
CA ASP A 9 -2.55 22.02 -21.05
C ASP A 9 -1.94 20.63 -20.85
N ARG A 10 -2.68 19.76 -20.15
CA ARG A 10 -2.28 18.37 -19.86
C ARG A 10 -2.02 17.55 -21.12
N ARG A 11 -2.65 17.90 -22.25
CA ARG A 11 -2.44 17.22 -23.53
C ARG A 11 -1.06 17.50 -24.10
N GLU A 12 -0.61 18.74 -24.01
CA GLU A 12 0.68 19.18 -24.55
C GLU A 12 1.85 18.54 -23.79
N PHE A 13 1.72 18.38 -22.46
CA PHE A 13 2.68 17.63 -21.66
C PHE A 13 2.74 16.14 -22.07
N PHE A 14 1.59 15.55 -22.39
CA PHE A 14 1.51 14.14 -22.80
C PHE A 14 2.16 13.91 -24.17
N GLU A 15 1.91 14.79 -25.15
CA GLU A 15 2.51 14.71 -26.49
C GLU A 15 4.04 14.92 -26.48
N ARG A 16 4.53 15.88 -25.66
CA ARG A 16 5.98 16.09 -25.46
C ARG A 16 6.65 14.92 -24.74
N SER A 17 5.93 14.25 -23.84
CA SER A 17 6.46 13.08 -23.12
C SER A 17 6.58 11.84 -24.01
N ILE A 18 5.64 11.64 -24.95
CA ILE A 18 5.67 10.50 -25.89
C ILE A 18 6.79 10.67 -26.93
N SER A 19 6.98 11.88 -27.46
CA SER A 19 7.99 12.15 -28.49
C SER A 19 9.44 12.04 -27.98
N GLY A 20 9.68 12.24 -26.68
CA GLY A 20 11.01 12.06 -26.06
C GLY A 20 11.38 10.61 -25.74
N GLY A 21 10.41 9.73 -25.52
CA GLY A 21 10.65 8.34 -25.07
C GLY A 21 11.00 7.36 -26.18
N ALA A 22 10.54 7.60 -27.42
CA ALA A 22 10.70 6.66 -28.53
C ALA A 22 12.17 6.46 -28.97
N ALA A 23 13.02 7.47 -28.82
CA ALA A 23 14.40 7.42 -29.31
C ALA A 23 15.33 6.53 -28.45
N ALA A 24 15.04 6.34 -27.16
CA ALA A 24 15.89 5.55 -26.26
C ALA A 24 15.74 4.03 -26.44
N LEU A 25 14.65 3.58 -27.09
CA LEU A 25 14.40 2.15 -27.36
C LEU A 25 15.20 1.61 -28.54
N ALA A 26 15.79 2.47 -29.39
CA ALA A 26 16.43 2.06 -30.63
C ALA A 26 17.86 1.47 -30.47
N LEU A 27 18.43 1.46 -29.25
CA LEU A 27 19.83 1.04 -29.02
C LEU A 27 20.01 -0.35 -28.37
N GLY A 28 18.94 -1.13 -28.19
CA GLY A 28 19.00 -2.62 -28.18
C GLY A 28 19.99 -3.38 -27.27
N ILE A 29 20.60 -2.79 -26.24
CA ILE A 29 21.70 -3.43 -25.46
C ILE A 29 21.28 -3.90 -24.05
N LEU A 30 19.99 -3.94 -23.71
CA LEU A 30 19.53 -4.67 -22.52
C LEU A 30 18.38 -5.59 -22.93
N PRO A 31 18.35 -6.87 -22.49
CA PRO A 31 17.13 -7.64 -22.57
C PRO A 31 16.12 -6.92 -21.68
N ALA A 32 15.14 -6.26 -22.30
CA ALA A 32 14.00 -5.72 -21.58
C ALA A 32 13.31 -6.93 -20.94
N ALA A 33 13.39 -7.05 -19.61
CA ALA A 33 12.63 -8.04 -18.88
C ALA A 33 11.18 -7.95 -19.35
N THR A 34 10.64 -9.05 -19.86
CA THR A 34 9.27 -9.04 -20.37
C THR A 34 8.31 -8.90 -19.20
N ALA A 35 7.09 -8.41 -19.45
CA ALA A 35 6.06 -8.40 -18.41
C ALA A 35 5.85 -9.80 -17.81
N ALA A 36 6.07 -10.86 -18.60
CA ALA A 36 6.00 -12.26 -18.16
C ALA A 36 7.15 -12.63 -17.20
N ASP A 37 8.38 -12.18 -17.49
CA ASP A 37 9.54 -12.39 -16.61
C ASP A 37 9.37 -11.67 -15.28
N VAL A 38 8.78 -10.47 -15.30
CA VAL A 38 8.44 -9.73 -14.08
C VAL A 38 7.36 -10.46 -13.30
N THR A 39 6.27 -10.93 -13.93
CA THR A 39 5.21 -11.65 -13.21
C THR A 39 5.72 -12.94 -12.57
N ALA A 40 6.53 -13.73 -13.27
CA ALA A 40 7.08 -14.97 -12.74
C ALA A 40 8.06 -14.73 -11.58
N ALA A 41 8.90 -13.67 -11.68
CA ALA A 41 9.77 -13.28 -10.58
C ALA A 41 8.98 -12.84 -9.33
N VAL A 42 7.83 -12.19 -9.52
CA VAL A 42 6.96 -11.73 -8.43
C VAL A 42 6.23 -12.90 -7.76
N GLU A 43 5.79 -13.89 -8.52
CA GLU A 43 5.13 -15.11 -7.98
C GLU A 43 6.07 -15.94 -7.07
N GLY A 44 7.38 -15.88 -7.31
CA GLY A 44 8.40 -16.54 -6.48
C GLY A 44 8.85 -15.75 -5.25
N GLN A 45 8.45 -14.48 -5.10
CA GLN A 45 8.84 -13.64 -3.97
C GLN A 45 7.89 -13.82 -2.78
N LYS A 46 8.46 -13.93 -1.58
CA LYS A 46 7.68 -13.97 -0.34
C LYS A 46 6.93 -12.64 -0.16
N ARG A 47 5.61 -12.71 -0.11
CA ARG A 47 4.75 -11.55 0.16
C ARG A 47 5.00 -11.02 1.58
N ILE A 48 5.04 -9.70 1.73
CA ILE A 48 5.10 -9.02 3.01
C ILE A 48 3.75 -9.17 3.71
N ARG A 49 3.74 -9.70 4.93
CA ARG A 49 2.51 -9.83 5.72
C ARG A 49 2.19 -8.49 6.35
N VAL A 50 1.03 -7.95 6.04
CA VAL A 50 0.57 -6.63 6.43
C VAL A 50 -0.50 -6.74 7.49
N GLY A 51 -0.25 -6.07 8.61
CA GLY A 51 -1.27 -5.72 9.58
C GLY A 51 -1.80 -4.32 9.30
N VAL A 52 -3.13 -4.14 9.30
CA VAL A 52 -3.75 -2.82 9.14
C VAL A 52 -4.43 -2.41 10.43
N ILE A 53 -4.08 -1.23 10.97
CA ILE A 53 -4.77 -0.62 12.12
C ILE A 53 -5.47 0.67 11.68
N GLY A 54 -6.73 0.84 12.10
CA GLY A 54 -7.62 1.90 11.59
C GLY A 54 -8.44 1.40 10.40
N CYS A 55 -9.66 0.95 10.67
CA CYS A 55 -10.60 0.39 9.71
C CYS A 55 -11.73 1.37 9.37
N GLY A 56 -11.50 2.67 9.56
CA GLY A 56 -12.41 3.77 9.22
C GLY A 56 -12.46 4.10 7.72
N SER A 57 -12.83 5.34 7.38
CA SER A 57 -13.02 5.78 5.99
C SER A 57 -11.76 5.66 5.14
N VAL A 58 -10.59 6.00 5.71
CA VAL A 58 -9.29 5.96 5.02
C VAL A 58 -8.93 4.54 4.56
N SER A 59 -9.28 3.51 5.33
CA SER A 59 -9.02 2.10 4.96
C SER A 59 -9.62 1.70 3.61
N GLY A 60 -10.74 2.32 3.21
CA GLY A 60 -11.36 2.08 1.91
C GLY A 60 -10.51 2.51 0.72
N ARG A 61 -9.48 3.33 0.93
CA ARG A 61 -8.51 3.73 -0.11
C ARG A 61 -7.23 2.92 -0.07
N TYR A 62 -6.94 2.18 0.99
CA TYR A 62 -5.71 1.41 1.12
C TYR A 62 -5.94 -0.07 0.87
N LEU A 63 -6.99 -0.64 1.47
CA LEU A 63 -7.26 -2.08 1.42
C LEU A 63 -7.43 -2.62 -0.01
N PRO A 64 -8.10 -1.93 -0.96
CA PRO A 64 -8.18 -2.42 -2.35
C PRO A 64 -6.81 -2.53 -3.02
N HIS A 65 -5.94 -1.54 -2.82
CA HIS A 65 -4.59 -1.54 -3.40
C HIS A 65 -3.70 -2.59 -2.74
N LEU A 66 -3.73 -2.68 -1.41
CA LEU A 66 -2.99 -3.72 -0.66
C LEU A 66 -3.45 -5.13 -1.05
N ALA A 67 -4.76 -5.34 -1.22
CA ALA A 67 -5.32 -6.64 -1.63
C ALA A 67 -4.91 -7.03 -3.07
N SER A 68 -4.80 -6.05 -3.97
CA SER A 68 -4.33 -6.26 -5.34
C SER A 68 -2.81 -6.32 -5.48
N CYS A 69 -2.06 -5.93 -4.45
CA CYS A 69 -0.61 -5.85 -4.50
C CYS A 69 -0.01 -7.27 -4.48
N PRO A 70 0.74 -7.67 -5.52
CA PRO A 70 1.29 -9.02 -5.56
C PRO A 70 2.41 -9.22 -4.53
N TYR A 71 2.94 -8.14 -3.94
CA TYR A 71 4.00 -8.17 -2.94
C TYR A 71 3.51 -8.11 -1.49
N ALA A 72 2.21 -7.89 -1.24
CA ALA A 72 1.67 -7.68 0.09
C ALA A 72 0.50 -8.63 0.35
N GLU A 73 0.41 -9.18 1.55
CA GLU A 73 -0.69 -10.03 2.01
C GLU A 73 -1.28 -9.43 3.29
N ILE A 74 -2.55 -9.05 3.27
CA ILE A 74 -3.20 -8.52 4.47
C ILE A 74 -3.59 -9.69 5.38
N VAL A 75 -2.93 -9.81 6.53
CA VAL A 75 -3.13 -10.92 7.47
C VAL A 75 -3.95 -10.53 8.69
N SER A 76 -4.06 -9.23 9.01
CA SER A 76 -4.79 -8.76 10.19
C SER A 76 -5.40 -7.39 9.99
N THR A 77 -6.61 -7.18 10.52
CA THR A 77 -7.23 -5.87 10.70
C THR A 77 -7.32 -5.52 12.19
N CYS A 78 -7.28 -4.24 12.53
CA CYS A 78 -7.41 -3.77 13.91
C CYS A 78 -8.12 -2.42 13.95
N ASP A 79 -9.04 -2.25 14.90
CA ASP A 79 -9.74 -1.00 15.15
C ASP A 79 -10.28 -0.98 16.58
N ILE A 80 -10.27 0.19 17.21
CA ILE A 80 -10.85 0.41 18.55
C ILE A 80 -12.39 0.26 18.55
N ILE A 81 -13.03 0.34 17.38
CA ILE A 81 -14.42 -0.03 17.14
C ILE A 81 -14.40 -1.42 16.48
N PRO A 82 -14.57 -2.51 17.24
CA PRO A 82 -14.31 -3.87 16.76
C PRO A 82 -15.10 -4.25 15.50
N GLU A 83 -16.32 -3.72 15.35
CA GLU A 83 -17.19 -3.96 14.21
C GLU A 83 -16.56 -3.47 12.89
N ARG A 84 -15.74 -2.41 12.93
CA ARG A 84 -15.02 -1.92 11.75
C ARG A 84 -13.93 -2.89 11.32
N ALA A 85 -13.16 -3.42 12.27
CA ALA A 85 -12.13 -4.42 12.00
C ALA A 85 -12.74 -5.71 11.42
N VAL A 86 -13.83 -6.19 12.03
CA VAL A 86 -14.61 -7.34 11.54
C VAL A 86 -15.16 -7.09 10.14
N GLY A 87 -15.74 -5.91 9.90
CA GLY A 87 -16.31 -5.52 8.62
C GLY A 87 -15.29 -5.55 7.48
N ARG A 88 -14.13 -4.92 7.69
CA ARG A 88 -13.04 -4.94 6.70
C ARG A 88 -12.42 -6.32 6.54
N ALA A 89 -12.27 -7.08 7.62
CA ALA A 89 -11.78 -8.45 7.54
C ALA A 89 -12.70 -9.33 6.67
N ARG A 90 -14.02 -9.20 6.84
CA ARG A 90 -15.00 -9.89 6.00
C ARG A 90 -14.95 -9.44 4.54
N GLU A 91 -14.91 -8.13 4.29
CA GLU A 91 -14.89 -7.54 2.95
C GLU A 91 -13.66 -8.01 2.14
N PHE A 92 -12.48 -8.00 2.77
CA PHE A 92 -11.20 -8.32 2.12
C PHE A 92 -10.70 -9.73 2.41
N LYS A 93 -11.51 -10.59 3.05
CA LYS A 93 -11.19 -11.98 3.43
C LYS A 93 -9.90 -12.10 4.27
N VAL A 94 -9.68 -11.14 5.17
CA VAL A 94 -8.55 -11.14 6.10
C VAL A 94 -8.84 -12.12 7.26
N PRO A 95 -7.93 -13.05 7.58
CA PRO A 95 -8.21 -14.14 8.51
C PRO A 95 -8.32 -13.70 9.99
N HIS A 96 -7.69 -12.59 10.35
CA HIS A 96 -7.60 -12.15 11.75
C HIS A 96 -8.07 -10.70 11.91
N HIS A 97 -8.74 -10.42 13.03
CA HIS A 97 -9.14 -9.07 13.41
C HIS A 97 -8.98 -8.88 14.93
N TYR A 98 -8.60 -7.67 15.34
CA TYR A 98 -8.28 -7.35 16.73
C TYR A 98 -8.93 -6.04 17.19
N PRO A 99 -9.31 -5.92 18.46
CA PRO A 99 -9.87 -4.68 19.00
C PRO A 99 -8.81 -3.67 19.44
N HIS A 100 -7.53 -4.07 19.51
CA HIS A 100 -6.45 -3.24 20.04
C HIS A 100 -5.07 -3.68 19.52
N ILE A 101 -4.13 -2.74 19.39
CA ILE A 101 -2.78 -3.00 18.85
C ILE A 101 -2.02 -4.06 19.65
N SER A 102 -2.06 -4.01 20.98
CA SER A 102 -1.40 -5.00 21.84
C SER A 102 -1.88 -6.44 21.57
N LYS A 103 -3.17 -6.63 21.27
CA LYS A 103 -3.72 -7.94 20.89
C LYS A 103 -3.29 -8.36 19.49
N MET A 104 -3.23 -7.40 18.56
CA MET A 104 -2.75 -7.62 17.21
C MET A 104 -1.27 -8.01 17.19
N LEU A 105 -0.41 -7.32 17.94
CA LEU A 105 1.02 -7.60 18.05
C LEU A 105 1.31 -8.97 18.68
N ALA A 106 0.48 -9.41 19.63
CA ALA A 106 0.55 -10.74 20.25
C ALA A 106 -0.14 -11.83 19.41
N GLY A 107 -0.81 -11.45 18.32
CA GLY A 107 -1.66 -12.31 17.52
C GLY A 107 -0.95 -12.95 16.35
N ALA A 108 -1.60 -12.92 15.19
CA ALA A 108 -1.08 -13.47 13.95
C ALA A 108 0.22 -12.75 13.55
N PRO A 109 1.29 -13.49 13.19
CA PRO A 109 2.54 -12.86 12.81
C PRO A 109 2.41 -12.02 11.52
N PHE A 110 2.82 -10.75 11.60
CA PHE A 110 2.95 -9.85 10.45
C PHE A 110 4.29 -9.10 10.49
N ASP A 111 4.68 -8.54 9.34
CA ASP A 111 5.97 -7.90 9.11
C ASP A 111 5.85 -6.35 9.09
N LEU A 112 4.80 -5.82 8.45
CA LEU A 112 4.55 -4.38 8.24
C LEU A 112 3.25 -3.95 8.91
N LEU A 113 3.27 -2.86 9.68
CA LEU A 113 2.05 -2.19 10.16
C LEU A 113 1.69 -1.03 9.22
N VAL A 114 0.49 -1.07 8.65
CA VAL A 114 -0.11 0.08 7.96
C VAL A 114 -1.06 0.78 8.92
N ASN A 115 -0.63 1.93 9.42
CA ASN A 115 -1.38 2.75 10.36
C ASN A 115 -2.26 3.78 9.65
N LEU A 116 -3.58 3.60 9.73
CA LEU A 116 -4.63 4.44 9.13
C LEU A 116 -5.56 5.04 10.19
N THR A 117 -5.10 5.15 11.45
CA THR A 117 -5.87 5.77 12.52
C THR A 117 -5.83 7.30 12.43
N ASP A 118 -6.47 7.96 13.39
CA ASP A 118 -6.35 9.40 13.59
C ASP A 118 -4.87 9.80 13.77
N MET A 119 -4.50 10.95 13.23
CA MET A 119 -3.11 11.42 13.18
C MET A 119 -2.49 11.56 14.56
N GLN A 120 -3.29 11.87 15.58
CA GLN A 120 -2.88 11.99 16.97
C GLN A 120 -2.38 10.66 17.55
N GLU A 121 -2.90 9.54 17.05
CA GLU A 121 -2.53 8.19 17.51
C GLU A 121 -1.33 7.62 16.76
N HIS A 122 -0.86 8.27 15.69
CA HIS A 122 0.21 7.72 14.85
C HIS A 122 1.50 7.48 15.63
N GLU A 123 1.91 8.46 16.44
CA GLU A 123 3.16 8.35 17.21
C GLU A 123 3.10 7.17 18.19
N HIS A 124 2.01 7.08 18.95
CA HIS A 124 1.84 6.06 19.97
C HIS A 124 1.81 4.65 19.37
N LEU A 125 0.96 4.45 18.35
CA LEU A 125 0.77 3.14 17.72
C LEU A 125 1.99 2.70 16.92
N ASN A 126 2.65 3.63 16.20
CA ASN A 126 3.87 3.29 15.47
C ASN A 126 5.02 2.99 16.43
N ARG A 127 5.12 3.69 17.57
CA ARG A 127 6.13 3.39 18.60
C ARG A 127 5.95 1.97 19.16
N GLU A 128 4.73 1.56 19.46
CA GLU A 128 4.46 0.17 19.89
C GLU A 128 4.85 -0.85 18.82
N ALA A 129 4.51 -0.58 17.55
CA ALA A 129 4.84 -1.47 16.44
C ALA A 129 6.36 -1.61 16.23
N ILE A 130 7.08 -0.49 16.25
CA ILE A 130 8.54 -0.46 16.12
C ILE A 130 9.20 -1.19 17.30
N ALA A 131 8.73 -0.97 18.52
CA ALA A 131 9.23 -1.68 19.71
C ALA A 131 9.01 -3.20 19.62
N ALA A 132 7.97 -3.64 18.91
CA ALA A 132 7.68 -5.04 18.62
C ALA A 132 8.39 -5.58 17.35
N GLY A 133 9.32 -4.80 16.77
CA GLY A 133 10.11 -5.19 15.60
C GLY A 133 9.31 -5.21 14.30
N LYS A 134 8.23 -4.42 14.20
CA LYS A 134 7.47 -4.24 12.97
C LYS A 134 8.04 -3.09 12.14
N HIS A 135 7.95 -3.25 10.82
CA HIS A 135 8.20 -2.17 9.87
C HIS A 135 7.04 -1.17 9.86
#